data_AF-A0A7X1HM55-F1
#
_entry.id   AF-A0A7X1HM55-F1
#
_cell.length_a   1.000
_cell.length_b   1.000
_cell.length_c   1.000
_cell.angle_alpha   90.00
_cell.angle_beta   90.00
_cell.angle_gamma   90.00
#
_symmetry.space_group_name_H-M   'P 1'
#
loop_
_entity.id
_entity.type
_entity.pdbx_description
1 polymer ?
#
loop_
_entity_poly.entity_id
_entity_poly.type
_entity_poly.pdbx_seq_one_letter_code
_entity_poly.pdbx_strand_id
1 'polypeptide(L)'
;MKIDEFKTILEAIKNIAELVKTLCPTFGFIHRTEPIKYGEELGFLVWDYVLYNEITFISIDKKIVQRLFNSTSDKETEEEFNKLVKQFKLIA
;
A
#
# COMPACT_ATOMS: atom_id res chain seq x y z
N MET A 1 -25.43 -14.03 -5.43
CA MET A 1 -24.85 -12.97 -4.57
C MET A 1 -25.99 -12.26 -3.88
N LYS A 2 -26.00 -12.25 -2.55
CA LYS A 2 -27.07 -11.59 -1.79
C LYS A 2 -26.84 -10.07 -1.79
N ILE A 3 -27.90 -9.27 -1.71
CA ILE A 3 -27.83 -7.80 -1.72
C ILE A 3 -26.88 -7.28 -0.63
N ASP A 4 -26.77 -7.98 0.50
CA ASP A 4 -25.91 -7.61 1.62
C ASP A 4 -24.41 -7.83 1.35
N GLU A 5 -24.05 -8.88 0.60
CA GLU A 5 -22.67 -9.11 0.16
C GLU A 5 -22.21 -8.00 -0.80
N PHE A 6 -23.09 -7.59 -1.71
CA PHE A 6 -22.79 -6.52 -2.67
C PHE A 6 -22.58 -5.17 -1.98
N LYS A 7 -23.41 -4.83 -0.99
CA LYS A 7 -23.24 -3.63 -0.16
C LYS A 7 -21.92 -3.66 0.61
N THR A 8 -21.56 -4.80 1.18
CA THR A 8 -20.30 -4.99 1.91
C THR A 8 -19.08 -4.75 1.02
N ILE A 9 -19.09 -5.31 -0.21
CA ILE A 9 -18.03 -5.11 -1.19
C ILE A 9 -17.96 -3.63 -1.62
N LEU A 10 -19.10 -2.98 -1.87
CA LEU A 10 -19.15 -1.57 -2.22
C LEU A 10 -18.59 -0.67 -1.12
N GLU A 11 -18.90 -0.97 0.14
CA GLU A 11 -18.36 -0.23 1.29
C GLU A 11 -16.84 -0.39 1.39
N ALA A 12 -16.33 -1.60 1.18
CA ALA A 12 -14.89 -1.87 1.13
C ALA A 12 -14.20 -1.11 -0.02
N ILE A 13 -14.79 -1.11 -1.22
CA ILE A 13 -14.25 -0.36 -2.38
C ILE A 13 -14.25 1.15 -2.09
N LYS A 14 -15.32 1.69 -1.49
CA LYS A 14 -15.36 3.11 -1.09
C LYS A 14 -14.28 3.45 -0.08
N ASN A 15 -14.08 2.60 0.94
CA ASN A 15 -13.04 2.79 1.93
C ASN A 15 -11.64 2.73 1.31
N ILE A 16 -11.40 1.84 0.34
CA ILE A 16 -10.15 1.76 -0.42
C ILE A 16 -9.98 3.01 -1.31
N ALA A 17 -11.03 3.47 -1.99
CA ALA A 17 -10.95 4.67 -2.83
C ALA A 17 -10.68 5.93 -1.99
N GLU A 18 -11.32 6.06 -0.82
CA GLU A 18 -11.09 7.16 0.10
C GLU A 18 -9.69 7.09 0.73
N LEU A 19 -9.22 5.88 1.05
CA LEU A 19 -7.82 5.63 1.41
C LEU A 19 -6.88 6.14 0.31
N VAL A 20 -7.03 5.69 -0.95
CA VAL A 20 -6.20 6.13 -2.08
C VAL A 20 -6.20 7.65 -2.25
N LYS A 21 -7.36 8.31 -2.13
CA LYS A 21 -7.45 9.78 -2.19
C LYS A 21 -6.66 10.49 -1.10
N THR A 22 -6.67 9.97 0.13
CA THR A 22 -5.90 10.54 1.25
C THR A 22 -4.41 10.18 1.23
N LEU A 23 -4.02 9.14 0.51
CA LEU A 23 -2.61 8.83 0.19
C LEU A 23 -2.08 9.83 -0.86
N CYS A 24 -2.92 10.23 -1.81
CA CYS A 24 -2.57 11.08 -2.95
C CYS A 24 -1.87 12.43 -2.66
N PRO A 25 -2.13 13.18 -1.55
CA PRO A 25 -1.33 14.37 -1.25
C PRO A 25 0.08 14.06 -0.72
N THR A 26 0.34 12.83 -0.28
CA THR A 26 1.61 12.42 0.34
C THR A 26 2.53 11.67 -0.62
N PHE A 27 1.96 10.99 -1.62
CA PHE A 27 2.70 10.16 -2.58
C PHE A 27 2.71 10.76 -3.98
N GLY A 28 3.77 10.47 -4.72
CA GLY A 28 3.87 10.84 -6.12
C GLY A 28 3.07 9.93 -7.05
N PHE A 29 3.64 9.63 -8.20
CA PHE A 29 3.07 8.64 -9.11
C PHE A 29 3.17 7.26 -8.49
N ILE A 30 2.02 6.65 -8.16
CA ILE A 30 1.97 5.31 -7.56
C ILE A 30 2.21 4.27 -8.65
N HIS A 31 3.30 3.51 -8.53
CA HIS A 31 3.61 2.37 -9.39
C HIS A 31 2.81 1.13 -8.97
N ARG A 32 2.79 0.83 -7.67
CA ARG A 32 2.17 -0.39 -7.14
C ARG A 32 1.79 -0.24 -5.67
N THR A 33 0.73 -0.94 -5.27
CA THR A 33 0.32 -1.09 -3.87
C THR A 33 0.02 -2.53 -3.54
N GLU A 34 0.39 -3.00 -2.35
CA GLU A 34 0.07 -4.34 -1.87
C GLU A 34 -0.37 -4.30 -0.40
N PRO A 35 -1.45 -5.00 -0.02
CA PRO A 35 -1.83 -5.13 1.38
C PRO A 35 -0.85 -6.07 2.11
N ILE A 36 -0.32 -5.63 3.25
CA ILE A 36 0.65 -6.38 4.05
C ILE A 36 0.35 -6.29 5.55
N LYS A 37 0.97 -7.17 6.33
CA LYS A 37 1.02 -7.08 7.79
C LYS A 37 2.45 -6.79 8.24
N TYR A 38 2.70 -5.58 8.76
CA TYR A 38 4.00 -5.14 9.24
C TYR A 38 4.02 -5.17 10.77
N GLY A 39 4.60 -6.22 11.35
CA GLY A 39 4.48 -6.48 12.78
C GLY A 39 3.05 -6.85 13.15
N GLU A 40 2.44 -6.11 14.08
CA GLU A 40 1.03 -6.27 14.47
C GLU A 40 0.08 -5.43 13.60
N GLU A 41 0.62 -4.52 12.79
CA GLU A 41 -0.14 -3.52 12.05
C GLU A 41 -0.55 -4.02 10.67
N LEU A 42 -1.82 -3.81 10.34
CA LEU A 42 -2.34 -4.03 8.99
C LEU A 42 -2.24 -2.73 8.20
N GLY A 43 -1.85 -2.84 6.94
CA GLY A 43 -1.62 -1.68 6.11
C GLY A 43 -1.29 -2.02 4.68
N PHE A 44 -0.72 -1.04 4.00
CA PHE A 44 -0.35 -1.11 2.60
C PHE A 44 1.12 -0.79 2.44
N LEU A 45 1.79 -1.59 1.63
CA LEU A 45 3.06 -1.25 1.04
C LEU A 45 2.78 -0.48 -0.25
N VAL A 46 3.28 0.73 -0.35
CA VAL A 46 3.09 1.65 -1.48
C VAL A 46 4.45 1.87 -2.12
N TRP A 47 4.55 1.66 -3.43
CA TRP A 47 5.67 2.11 -4.24
C TRP A 47 5.20 3.31 -5.06
N ASP A 48 5.80 4.47 -4.79
CA ASP A 48 5.56 5.71 -5.51
C ASP A 48 6.83 6.39 -6.03
N TYR A 49 6.67 7.37 -6.91
CA TYR A 49 7.75 8.13 -7.53
C TYR A 49 7.43 9.62 -7.59
N VAL A 50 8.34 10.46 -7.08
CA VAL A 50 8.31 11.92 -7.27
C VAL A 50 9.59 12.41 -7.94
N LEU A 51 10.73 12.18 -7.29
CA LEU A 51 12.08 12.46 -7.81
C LEU A 51 12.94 11.19 -7.88
N TYR A 52 12.71 10.30 -6.93
CA TYR A 52 13.24 8.95 -6.84
C TYR A 52 12.08 8.02 -6.45
N ASN A 53 12.28 6.72 -6.64
CA ASN A 53 11.34 5.71 -6.20
C ASN A 53 11.39 5.57 -4.68
N GLU A 54 10.23 5.40 -4.08
CA GLU A 54 10.06 5.26 -2.65
C GLU A 54 9.12 4.09 -2.35
N ILE A 55 9.47 3.27 -1.37
CA ILE A 55 8.59 2.25 -0.81
C ILE A 55 8.22 2.67 0.60
N THR A 56 6.94 2.85 0.84
CA THR A 56 6.39 3.30 2.12
C THR A 56 5.35 2.31 2.63
N PHE A 57 5.45 1.95 3.90
CA PHE A 57 4.36 1.32 4.62
C PHE A 57 3.43 2.38 5.22
N ILE A 58 2.13 2.15 5.09
CA ILE A 58 1.10 2.93 5.78
C ILE A 58 0.10 2.02 6.49
N SER A 59 -0.14 2.25 7.78
CA SER A 59 -1.18 1.54 8.53
C SER A 59 -2.58 1.92 8.03
N ILE A 60 -3.56 1.02 8.19
CA ILE A 60 -4.96 1.29 7.79
C ILE A 60 -5.52 2.56 8.44
N ASP A 61 -5.16 2.80 9.71
CA ASP A 61 -5.59 3.98 10.47
C ASP A 61 -4.73 5.24 10.20
N LYS A 62 -3.71 5.12 9.34
CA LYS A 62 -2.79 6.18 8.91
C LYS A 62 -1.97 6.83 10.03
N LYS A 63 -1.94 6.24 11.22
CA LYS A 63 -1.07 6.74 12.30
C LYS A 63 0.39 6.42 12.06
N ILE A 64 0.67 5.38 11.30
CA ILE A 64 2.02 4.95 10.98
C ILE A 64 2.22 5.12 9.48
N VAL A 65 3.18 5.97 9.13
CA VAL A 65 3.70 6.15 7.78
C VAL A 65 5.21 6.00 7.88
N GLN A 66 5.74 4.95 7.29
CA GLN A 66 7.15 4.62 7.40
C GLN A 66 7.75 4.34 6.03
N ARG A 67 8.73 5.15 5.64
CA ARG A 67 9.58 4.89 4.49
C ARG A 67 10.48 3.70 4.79
N LEU A 68 10.44 2.69 3.93
CA LEU A 68 11.21 1.46 4.06
C LEU A 68 12.39 1.40 3.10
N PHE A 69 12.26 2.01 1.93
CA PHE A 69 13.29 1.99 0.90
C PHE A 69 13.17 3.19 -0.04
N ASN A 70 14.28 3.62 -0.64
CA ASN A 70 14.28 4.53 -1.77
C ASN A 70 15.45 4.24 -2.75
N SER A 71 15.23 4.49 -4.03
CA SER A 71 16.26 4.37 -5.06
C SER A 71 15.89 5.15 -6.33
N THR A 72 16.88 5.53 -7.13
CA THR A 72 16.64 6.07 -8.48
C THR A 72 16.43 4.97 -9.54
N SER A 73 16.56 3.69 -9.16
CA SER A 73 16.43 2.54 -10.06
C SER A 73 15.10 1.83 -9.88
N ASP A 74 14.29 1.78 -10.93
CA ASP A 74 13.02 1.03 -10.92
C ASP A 74 13.25 -0.46 -10.68
N LYS A 75 14.28 -1.02 -11.30
CA LYS A 75 14.62 -2.45 -11.16
C LYS A 75 14.96 -2.81 -9.71
N GLU A 76 15.80 -1.99 -9.07
CA GLU A 76 16.19 -2.22 -7.68
C GLU A 76 14.99 -2.05 -6.74
N THR A 77 14.17 -1.04 -7.00
CA THR A 77 12.95 -0.81 -6.22
C THR A 77 11.96 -1.95 -6.37
N GLU A 78 11.77 -2.47 -7.58
CA GLU A 78 10.89 -3.61 -7.81
C GLU A 78 11.37 -4.87 -7.08
N GLU A 79 12.67 -5.13 -7.10
CA GLU A 79 13.28 -6.26 -6.40
C GLU A 79 13.06 -6.16 -4.88
N GLU A 80 13.30 -4.98 -4.29
CA GLU A 80 13.08 -4.76 -2.86
C GLU A 80 11.58 -4.77 -2.52
N PHE A 81 10.72 -4.20 -3.35
CA PHE A 81 9.27 -4.24 -3.17
C PHE A 81 8.76 -5.68 -3.13
N ASN A 82 9.16 -6.50 -4.10
CA ASN A 82 8.79 -7.91 -4.14
C ASN A 82 9.31 -8.70 -2.94
N LYS A 83 10.50 -8.37 -2.43
CA LYS A 83 11.06 -8.95 -1.22
C LYS A 83 10.25 -8.58 0.03
N LEU A 84 9.90 -7.31 0.19
CA LEU A 84 9.06 -6.81 1.31
C LEU A 84 7.66 -7.42 1.26
N VAL A 85 7.04 -7.50 0.07
CA VAL A 85 5.74 -8.17 -0.11
C VAL A 85 5.83 -9.63 0.30
N LYS A 86 6.87 -10.37 -0.10
CA LYS A 86 7.05 -11.77 0.32
C LYS A 86 7.23 -11.92 1.82
N GLN A 87 7.96 -11.00 2.45
CA GLN A 87 8.25 -11.03 3.88
C GLN A 87 7.01 -10.74 4.73
N PHE A 88 6.17 -9.79 4.29
CA PHE A 88 5.04 -9.26 5.08
C PHE A 88 3.68 -9.64 4.50
N LYS A 89 3.65 -10.57 3.54
CA LYS A 89 2.40 -11.00 2.90
C LYS A 89 1.41 -11.45 3.96
N LEU A 90 0.18 -10.99 3.83
CA LEU A 90 -0.95 -11.59 4.53
C LEU A 90 -1.10 -13.03 4.04
N ILE A 91 -0.73 -13.99 4.89
CA ILE A 91 -1.07 -15.39 4.67
C ILE A 91 -2.58 -15.50 4.90
N ALA A 92 -3.30 -15.86 3.84
CA ALA A 92 -4.73 -16.16 3.88
C ALA A 92 -5.01 -17.46 4.63
#